data_AF-A0A5N9CFV7-F1
#
_entry.id   AF-A0A5N9CFV7-F1
#
_cell.length_a   1.000
_cell.length_b   1.000
_cell.length_c   1.000
_cell.angle_alpha   90.00
_cell.angle_beta   90.00
_cell.angle_gamma   90.00
#
_symmetry.space_group_name_H-M   'P 1'
#
loop_
_entity.id
_entity.type
_entity.pdbx_description
1 polymer ?
#
loop_
_entity_poly.entity_id
_entity_poly.type
_entity_poly.pdbx_seq_one_letter_code
_entity_poly.pdbx_strand_id
1 'polypeptide(L)'
;MYKLFTFFIFLMHFLSINAEDVNSNDSDLLNNMKLLVSDDDDIVSNAINNLAKTGDPRLEDFFEFYRNSSLYIWNDKIVVCEETIEDEDFNELAPLITPLDKQPILDITGIQVKPDILELIEVSPSRKHRIEARNALILLTLSSPNNEYRFSAVK
;
A
#
# COMPACT_ATOMS: atom_id res chain seq x y z
N MET A 1 43.29 33.59 5.95
CA MET A 1 43.06 32.26 6.54
C MET A 1 41.57 31.94 6.40
N TYR A 2 41.18 31.41 5.25
CA TYR A 2 39.79 31.07 4.91
C TYR A 2 39.46 29.69 5.47
N LYS A 3 39.14 29.60 6.77
CA LYS A 3 38.66 28.36 7.39
C LYS A 3 37.74 28.69 8.56
N LEU A 4 36.63 29.37 8.30
CA LEU A 4 35.51 29.41 9.26
C LEU A 4 34.14 29.71 8.62
N PHE A 5 34.04 29.73 7.28
CA PHE A 5 32.80 30.08 6.58
C PHE A 5 32.16 28.91 5.80
N THR A 6 32.71 27.70 5.93
CA THR A 6 32.25 26.50 5.23
C THR A 6 31.45 25.52 6.10
N PHE A 7 31.18 25.86 7.37
CA PHE A 7 30.38 25.01 8.25
C PHE A 7 28.90 25.41 8.30
N PHE A 8 28.55 26.63 7.87
CA PHE A 8 27.17 27.14 7.94
C PHE A 8 26.36 26.95 6.64
N ILE A 9 27.02 26.63 5.52
CA ILE A 9 26.37 26.39 4.21
C ILE A 9 25.93 24.93 4.05
N PHE A 10 26.44 24.01 4.87
CA PHE A 10 26.10 22.58 4.77
C PHE A 10 24.85 22.17 5.59
N LEU A 11 24.32 23.04 6.45
CA LEU A 11 23.10 22.78 7.24
C LEU A 11 21.80 23.29 6.56
N MET A 12 21.92 23.88 5.37
CA MET A 12 20.81 24.56 4.67
C MET A 12 20.66 24.05 3.22
N HIS A 13 21.02 22.79 2.96
CA HIS A 13 20.89 22.16 1.63
C HIS A 13 20.32 20.73 1.65
N PHE A 14 19.75 20.28 2.76
CA PHE A 14 19.05 18.98 2.81
C PHE A 14 17.60 19.15 3.26
N LEU A 15 16.91 20.12 2.66
CA LEU A 15 15.46 20.07 2.47
C LEU A 15 15.19 19.97 0.97
N SER A 16 15.45 18.80 0.42
CA SER A 16 14.72 18.33 -0.76
C SER A 16 14.15 16.97 -0.41
N ILE A 17 13.21 16.98 0.53
CA ILE A 17 12.13 16.00 0.50
C ILE A 17 11.46 16.28 -0.84
N ASN A 18 11.68 15.41 -1.83
CA ASN A 18 10.74 15.26 -2.92
C ASN A 18 9.45 14.74 -2.28
N ALA A 19 8.66 15.65 -1.72
CA ALA A 19 7.25 15.45 -1.60
C ALA A 19 6.78 15.53 -3.05
N GLU A 20 6.79 14.39 -3.74
CA GLU A 20 5.82 14.17 -4.79
C GLU A 20 4.49 14.66 -4.22
N ASP A 21 3.85 15.56 -4.96
CA ASP A 21 2.55 16.12 -4.65
C ASP A 21 1.59 14.94 -4.51
N VAL A 22 1.47 14.38 -3.30
CA VAL A 22 0.57 13.29 -3.00
C VAL A 22 -0.79 13.89 -3.26
N ASN A 23 -1.31 13.58 -4.45
CA ASN A 23 -2.63 14.00 -4.89
C ASN A 23 -3.59 13.75 -3.72
N SER A 24 -4.40 14.74 -3.33
CA SER A 24 -5.24 14.64 -2.15
C SER A 24 -6.08 13.36 -2.15
N ASN A 25 -6.48 12.90 -3.34
CA ASN A 25 -7.16 11.63 -3.56
C ASN A 25 -6.33 10.41 -3.09
N ASP A 26 -5.04 10.36 -3.40
CA ASP A 26 -4.16 9.25 -3.02
C ASP A 26 -3.95 9.23 -1.50
N SER A 27 -3.86 10.41 -0.86
CA SER A 27 -3.81 10.49 0.60
C SER A 27 -5.08 9.96 1.26
N ASP A 28 -6.26 10.25 0.70
CA ASP A 28 -7.55 9.76 1.20
C ASP A 28 -7.69 8.25 1.00
N LEU A 29 -7.24 7.71 -0.14
CA LEU A 29 -7.17 6.26 -0.38
C LEU A 29 -6.29 5.59 0.66
N LEU A 30 -5.05 6.05 0.83
CA LEU A 30 -4.10 5.47 1.79
C LEU A 30 -4.62 5.54 3.23
N ASN A 31 -5.31 6.63 3.61
CA ASN A 31 -5.94 6.76 4.92
C ASN A 31 -7.05 5.73 5.13
N ASN A 32 -7.92 5.52 4.12
CA ASN A 32 -8.95 4.47 4.21
C ASN A 32 -8.33 3.07 4.23
N MET A 33 -7.26 2.82 3.47
CA MET A 33 -6.57 1.53 3.49
C MET A 33 -6.00 1.19 4.87
N LYS A 34 -5.44 2.17 5.60
CA LYS A 34 -4.95 1.96 6.97
C LYS A 34 -6.04 1.50 7.93
N LEU A 35 -7.31 1.87 7.70
CA LEU A 35 -8.42 1.45 8.56
C LEU A 35 -8.69 -0.06 8.48
N LEU A 36 -8.15 -0.78 7.49
CA LEU A 36 -8.31 -2.23 7.36
C LEU A 36 -7.59 -3.04 8.44
N VAL A 37 -6.68 -2.43 9.21
CA VAL A 37 -6.01 -3.04 10.38
C VAL A 37 -6.85 -2.95 11.66
N SER A 38 -7.99 -2.27 11.63
CA SER A 38 -8.87 -2.11 12.78
C SER A 38 -9.46 -3.44 13.24
N ASP A 39 -9.53 -3.64 14.56
CA ASP A 39 -10.27 -4.77 15.17
C ASP A 39 -11.80 -4.57 15.14
N ASP A 40 -12.26 -3.36 14.80
CA ASP A 40 -13.69 -3.04 14.65
C ASP A 40 -14.17 -3.37 13.23
N ASP A 41 -15.01 -4.39 13.13
CA ASP A 41 -15.63 -4.86 11.89
C ASP A 41 -16.39 -3.77 11.13
N ASP A 42 -17.05 -2.83 11.80
CA ASP A 42 -17.81 -1.76 11.14
C ASP A 42 -16.85 -0.72 10.53
N ILE A 43 -15.72 -0.44 11.20
CA ILE A 43 -14.67 0.42 10.64
C ILE A 43 -14.10 -0.20 9.37
N VAL A 44 -13.79 -1.50 9.39
CA VAL A 44 -13.22 -2.20 8.23
C VAL A 44 -14.22 -2.27 7.08
N SER A 45 -15.47 -2.65 7.35
CA SER A 45 -16.53 -2.69 6.32
C SER A 45 -16.78 -1.31 5.70
N ASN A 46 -16.74 -0.23 6.49
CA ASN A 46 -16.87 1.13 5.97
C ASN A 46 -15.67 1.54 5.10
N ALA A 47 -14.45 1.18 5.51
CA ALA A 47 -13.24 1.44 4.73
C ALA A 47 -13.28 0.75 3.36
N ILE A 48 -13.63 -0.55 3.31
CA ILE A 48 -13.80 -1.30 2.05
C ILE A 48 -14.82 -0.61 1.14
N ASN A 49 -15.98 -0.21 1.69
CA ASN A 49 -17.02 0.46 0.92
C ASN A 49 -16.59 1.84 0.42
N ASN A 50 -15.87 2.61 1.23
CA ASN A 50 -15.37 3.93 0.84
C ASN A 50 -14.36 3.82 -0.29
N LEU A 51 -13.42 2.88 -0.18
CA LEU A 51 -12.46 2.56 -1.23
C LEU A 51 -13.18 2.17 -2.53
N ALA A 52 -14.12 1.22 -2.48
CA ALA A 52 -14.86 0.78 -3.66
C ALA A 52 -15.63 1.91 -4.38
N LYS A 53 -16.21 2.84 -3.62
CA LYS A 53 -16.98 3.97 -4.16
C LYS A 53 -16.14 4.99 -4.92
N THR A 54 -14.82 5.02 -4.70
CA THR A 54 -13.94 5.91 -5.47
C THR A 54 -13.89 5.54 -6.95
N GLY A 55 -14.17 4.27 -7.28
CA GLY A 55 -14.04 3.77 -8.64
C GLY A 55 -12.60 3.75 -9.16
N ASP A 56 -11.60 3.92 -8.28
CA ASP A 56 -10.20 3.92 -8.70
C ASP A 56 -9.78 2.52 -9.15
N PRO A 57 -9.38 2.32 -10.43
CA PRO A 57 -9.04 1.00 -10.94
C PRO A 57 -7.80 0.40 -10.28
N ARG A 58 -6.92 1.20 -9.67
CA ARG A 58 -5.75 0.72 -8.92
C ARG A 58 -6.16 -0.09 -7.68
N LEU A 59 -7.38 0.10 -7.19
CA LEU A 59 -7.90 -0.64 -6.04
C LEU A 59 -8.25 -2.09 -6.36
N GLU A 60 -8.31 -2.48 -7.64
CA GLU A 60 -8.55 -3.88 -8.01
C GLU A 60 -7.38 -4.76 -7.52
N ASP A 61 -6.14 -4.41 -7.88
CA ASP A 61 -4.97 -5.12 -7.39
C ASP A 61 -4.88 -5.07 -5.85
N PHE A 62 -5.15 -3.90 -5.26
CA PHE A 62 -5.15 -3.72 -3.81
C PHE A 62 -6.12 -4.68 -3.09
N PHE A 63 -7.36 -4.82 -3.58
CA PHE A 63 -8.33 -5.72 -2.96
C PHE A 63 -7.96 -7.20 -3.13
N GLU A 64 -7.27 -7.57 -4.21
CA GLU A 64 -6.71 -8.92 -4.34
C GLU A 64 -5.55 -9.15 -3.34
N PHE A 65 -4.65 -8.18 -3.16
CA PHE A 65 -3.61 -8.26 -2.12
C PHE A 65 -4.22 -8.40 -0.71
N TYR A 66 -5.24 -7.60 -0.40
CA TYR A 66 -5.95 -7.72 0.87
C TYR A 66 -6.55 -9.12 1.03
N ARG A 67 -7.29 -9.59 0.03
CA ARG A 67 -7.94 -10.90 0.05
C ARG A 67 -6.98 -12.07 0.15
N ASN A 68 -5.72 -11.91 -0.26
CA ASN A 68 -4.69 -12.94 -0.21
C ASN A 68 -3.76 -12.83 1.00
N SER A 69 -4.03 -11.91 1.95
CA SER A 69 -3.17 -11.66 3.10
C SER A 69 -1.76 -11.16 2.72
N SER A 70 -1.65 -10.38 1.65
CA SER A 70 -0.39 -9.80 1.17
C SER A 70 -0.15 -8.36 1.65
N LEU A 71 -1.01 -7.86 2.56
CA LEU A 71 -0.92 -6.51 3.11
C LEU A 71 -0.31 -6.50 4.50
N TYR A 72 0.52 -5.50 4.75
CA TYR A 72 1.23 -5.33 6.01
C TYR A 72 1.25 -3.86 6.44
N ILE A 73 1.46 -3.61 7.73
CA ILE A 73 1.86 -2.30 8.24
C ILE A 73 3.37 -2.30 8.49
N TRP A 74 4.04 -1.31 7.89
CA TRP A 74 5.46 -1.03 8.08
C TRP A 74 5.67 0.48 8.21
N ASN A 75 6.32 0.93 9.28
CA ASN A 75 6.52 2.36 9.57
C ASN A 75 5.23 3.20 9.48
N ASP A 76 4.15 2.73 10.13
CA ASP A 76 2.81 3.32 10.12
C ASP A 76 2.17 3.50 8.73
N LYS A 77 2.66 2.78 7.72
CA LYS A 77 2.15 2.78 6.35
C LYS A 77 1.69 1.39 5.96
N ILE A 78 0.60 1.33 5.19
CA ILE A 78 0.20 0.10 4.56
C ILE A 78 1.09 -0.16 3.35
N VAL A 79 1.60 -1.38 3.26
CA VAL A 79 2.53 -1.86 2.22
C VAL A 79 2.09 -3.23 1.74
N VAL A 80 2.59 -3.65 0.58
CA VAL A 80 2.33 -4.97 0.00
C VAL A 80 3.62 -5.78 -0.01
N CYS A 81 3.50 -7.07 0.29
CA CYS A 81 4.50 -8.09 -0.02
C CYS A 81 3.78 -9.26 -0.71
N GLU A 82 4.10 -9.50 -1.98
CA GLU A 82 3.47 -10.57 -2.77
C GLU A 82 4.09 -11.95 -2.48
N GLU A 83 5.41 -12.00 -2.29
CA GLU A 83 6.18 -13.22 -2.06
C GLU A 83 7.41 -12.90 -1.21
N THR A 84 7.72 -13.76 -0.24
CA THR A 84 8.93 -13.65 0.57
C THR A 84 10.13 -14.26 -0.15
N ILE A 85 11.33 -13.77 0.17
CA ILE A 85 12.59 -14.31 -0.32
C ILE A 85 13.39 -14.77 0.89
N GLU A 86 13.88 -16.01 0.83
CA GLU A 86 14.77 -16.55 1.87
C GLU A 86 16.22 -16.10 1.64
N ASP A 87 16.88 -15.65 2.71
CA ASP A 87 18.31 -15.31 2.69
C ASP A 87 19.22 -16.50 3.10
N GLU A 88 20.54 -16.29 3.15
CA GLU A 88 21.52 -17.33 3.51
C GLU A 88 21.36 -17.84 4.95
N ASP A 89 20.70 -17.07 5.82
CA ASP A 89 20.46 -17.37 7.23
C ASP A 89 19.06 -17.96 7.46
N PHE A 90 18.32 -18.27 6.39
CA PHE A 90 16.94 -18.77 6.40
C PHE A 90 15.91 -17.78 6.97
N ASN A 91 16.20 -16.47 6.93
CA ASN A 91 15.20 -15.46 7.26
C ASN A 91 14.29 -15.24 6.05
N GLU A 92 12.99 -15.11 6.30
CA GLU A 92 12.01 -14.75 5.28
C GLU A 92 11.95 -13.22 5.14
N LEU A 93 12.56 -12.70 4.08
CA LEU A 93 12.56 -11.27 3.79
C LEU A 93 11.37 -10.91 2.92
N ALA A 94 10.77 -9.75 3.18
CA ALA A 94 9.56 -9.27 2.51
C ALA A 94 9.87 -8.10 1.56
N PRO A 95 10.05 -8.29 0.25
CA PRO A 95 10.27 -7.19 -0.69
C PRO A 95 9.04 -6.28 -0.76
N LEU A 96 9.16 -5.08 -0.21
CA LEU A 96 8.02 -4.19 -0.07
C LEU A 96 7.77 -3.39 -1.35
N ILE A 97 6.49 -3.28 -1.70
CA ILE A 97 5.99 -2.41 -2.77
C ILE A 97 4.84 -1.53 -2.26
N THR A 98 4.58 -0.44 -2.98
CA THR A 98 3.45 0.46 -2.72
C THR A 98 2.12 -0.17 -3.11
N PRO A 99 1.03 0.11 -2.36
CA PRO A 99 -0.26 -0.59 -2.53
C PRO A 99 -1.07 -0.20 -3.76
N LEU A 100 -0.79 0.95 -4.39
CA LEU A 100 -1.58 1.49 -5.51
C LEU A 100 -0.94 1.26 -6.88
N ASP A 101 0.38 1.43 -6.97
CA ASP A 101 1.14 1.45 -8.21
C ASP A 101 2.25 0.40 -8.26
N LYS A 102 2.36 -0.43 -7.20
CA LYS A 102 3.25 -1.60 -7.12
C LYS A 102 4.72 -1.24 -7.35
N GLN A 103 5.10 -0.02 -7.01
CA GLN A 103 6.48 0.45 -7.10
C GLN A 103 7.28 -0.07 -5.91
N PRO A 104 8.53 -0.51 -6.11
CA PRO A 104 9.42 -0.87 -5.01
C PRO A 104 9.59 0.27 -4.02
N ILE A 105 9.45 -0.03 -2.73
CA ILE A 105 9.80 0.92 -1.67
C ILE A 105 11.31 0.89 -1.53
N LEU A 106 11.96 2.02 -1.78
CA LEU A 106 13.42 2.15 -1.73
C LEU A 106 13.90 2.78 -0.43
N ASP A 107 15.06 2.34 0.04
CA ASP A 107 15.79 2.98 1.13
C ASP A 107 16.55 4.24 0.67
N ILE A 108 17.29 4.87 1.58
CA ILE A 108 18.10 6.07 1.29
C ILE A 108 19.22 5.83 0.27
N THR A 109 19.58 4.57 0.01
CA THR A 109 20.61 4.18 -0.94
C THR A 109 20.03 3.82 -2.32
N GLY A 110 18.70 3.82 -2.45
CA GLY A 110 17.99 3.45 -3.68
C GLY A 110 17.79 1.94 -3.84
N ILE A 111 18.01 1.15 -2.78
CA ILE A 111 17.82 -0.30 -2.79
C ILE A 111 16.42 -0.61 -2.24
N GLN A 112 15.73 -1.60 -2.83
CA GLN A 112 14.43 -2.01 -2.34
C GLN A 112 14.52 -2.54 -0.90
N VAL A 113 13.63 -2.05 -0.05
CA VAL A 113 13.50 -2.46 1.34
C VAL A 113 12.93 -3.88 1.40
N LYS A 114 13.61 -4.74 2.18
CA LYS A 114 13.27 -6.14 2.39
C LYS A 114 13.44 -6.50 3.88
N PRO A 115 12.60 -5.96 4.78
CA PRO A 115 12.66 -6.30 6.19
C PRO A 115 12.31 -7.78 6.38
N ASP A 116 12.66 -8.32 7.53
CA ASP A 116 12.16 -9.63 7.96
C ASP A 116 10.63 -9.57 8.07
N ILE A 117 9.93 -10.59 7.54
CA ILE A 117 8.47 -10.68 7.60
C ILE A 117 7.94 -10.62 9.04
N LEU A 118 8.73 -11.09 10.02
CA LEU A 118 8.38 -11.08 11.44
C LEU A 118 8.39 -9.66 12.05
N GLU A 119 9.01 -8.69 11.39
CA GLU A 119 8.98 -7.27 11.79
C GLU A 119 7.71 -6.55 11.29
N LEU A 120 6.89 -7.21 10.46
CA LEU A 120 5.69 -6.64 9.88
C LEU A 120 4.44 -7.01 10.67
N ILE A 121 3.47 -6.11 10.67
CA ILE A 121 2.12 -6.41 11.19
C ILE A 121 1.24 -6.81 10.01
N GLU A 122 0.86 -8.08 9.94
CA GLU A 122 -0.05 -8.59 8.90
C GLU A 122 -1.43 -7.92 9.00
N VAL A 123 -1.95 -7.45 7.86
CA VAL A 123 -3.33 -6.97 7.73
C VAL A 123 -4.17 -8.12 7.19
N SER A 124 -4.62 -8.99 8.09
CA SER A 124 -5.31 -10.22 7.73
C SER A 124 -6.84 -10.05 7.73
N PRO A 125 -7.54 -10.22 6.59
CA PRO A 125 -8.99 -10.11 6.58
C PRO A 125 -9.69 -11.34 7.17
N SER A 126 -10.75 -11.06 7.94
CA SER A 126 -11.75 -12.06 8.32
C SER A 126 -12.48 -12.63 7.09
N ARG A 127 -13.14 -13.77 7.24
CA ARG A 127 -13.97 -14.35 6.16
C ARG A 127 -15.01 -13.37 5.64
N LYS A 128 -15.63 -12.58 6.52
CA LYS A 128 -16.59 -11.52 6.17
C LYS A 128 -15.92 -10.48 5.28
N HIS A 129 -14.79 -9.93 5.71
CA HIS A 129 -14.07 -8.89 4.97
C HIS A 129 -13.52 -9.39 3.63
N ARG A 130 -13.13 -10.67 3.51
CA ARG A 130 -12.78 -11.28 2.21
C ARG A 130 -13.95 -11.28 1.22
N ILE A 131 -15.16 -11.55 1.70
CA ILE A 131 -16.39 -11.50 0.88
C ILE A 131 -16.69 -10.06 0.47
N GLU A 132 -16.59 -9.11 1.41
CA GLU A 132 -16.83 -7.69 1.14
C GLU A 132 -15.82 -7.12 0.13
N ALA A 133 -14.53 -7.42 0.27
CA ALA A 133 -13.50 -7.04 -0.68
C ALA A 133 -13.75 -7.65 -2.08
N ARG A 134 -14.27 -8.89 -2.15
CA ARG A 134 -14.70 -9.48 -3.44
C ARG A 134 -15.87 -8.74 -4.06
N ASN A 135 -16.84 -8.29 -3.26
CA ASN A 135 -17.95 -7.49 -3.76
C ASN A 135 -17.48 -6.11 -4.22
N ALA A 136 -16.52 -5.50 -3.51
CA ALA A 136 -15.88 -4.27 -3.92
C ALA A 136 -15.17 -4.41 -5.28
N LEU A 137 -14.42 -5.50 -5.49
CA LEU A 137 -13.83 -5.83 -6.78
C LEU A 137 -14.85 -5.87 -7.92
N ILE A 138 -15.96 -6.60 -7.70
CA ILE A 138 -17.04 -6.68 -8.69
C ILE A 138 -17.58 -5.28 -9.02
N LEU A 139 -17.75 -4.41 -8.02
CA LEU A 139 -18.23 -3.04 -8.24
C LEU A 139 -17.24 -2.20 -9.04
N LEU A 140 -15.95 -2.30 -8.75
CA LEU A 140 -14.88 -1.62 -9.51
C LEU A 140 -14.89 -2.07 -10.97
N THR A 141 -14.93 -3.39 -11.21
CA THR A 141 -15.00 -3.96 -12.56
C THR A 141 -16.24 -3.49 -13.32
N LEU A 142 -17.41 -3.46 -12.66
CA LEU A 142 -18.67 -2.96 -13.25
C LEU A 142 -18.63 -1.45 -13.54
N SER A 143 -17.81 -0.69 -12.82
CA SER A 143 -17.66 0.75 -13.00
C SER A 143 -16.64 1.11 -14.09
N SER A 144 -15.92 0.12 -14.62
CA SER A 144 -14.91 0.33 -15.66
C SER A 144 -15.49 0.96 -16.93
N PRO A 145 -14.76 1.88 -17.60
CA PRO A 145 -15.19 2.40 -18.90
C PRO A 145 -15.17 1.32 -19.99
N ASN A 146 -14.40 0.23 -19.82
CA ASN A 146 -14.30 -0.87 -20.77
C ASN A 146 -15.50 -1.82 -20.67
N ASN A 147 -16.31 -1.88 -21.74
CA ASN A 147 -17.52 -2.69 -21.77
C ASN A 147 -17.28 -4.19 -21.65
N GLU A 148 -16.25 -4.72 -22.34
CA GLU A 148 -15.93 -6.15 -22.27
C GLU A 148 -15.46 -6.54 -20.86
N TYR A 149 -14.68 -5.65 -20.24
CA TYR A 149 -14.25 -5.84 -18.86
C TYR A 149 -15.43 -5.82 -17.88
N ARG A 150 -16.37 -4.88 -18.02
CA ARG A 150 -17.61 -4.88 -17.22
C ARG A 150 -18.39 -6.18 -17.33
N PHE A 151 -18.54 -6.72 -18.53
CA PHE A 151 -19.27 -7.99 -18.74
C PHE A 151 -18.58 -9.19 -18.09
N SER A 152 -17.28 -9.13 -17.82
CA SER A 152 -16.57 -10.20 -17.12
C SER A 152 -17.04 -10.36 -15.66
N ALA A 153 -17.54 -9.28 -15.02
CA ALA A 153 -18.03 -9.29 -13.64
C ALA A 153 -19.44 -9.88 -13.46
N VAL A 154 -20.19 -10.12 -14.55
CA VAL A 154 -21.59 -10.57 -14.53
C VAL A 154 -21.72 -12.09 -14.76
N LYS A 155 -20.61 -12.81 -14.88
CA LYS A 155 -20.58 -14.27 -15.09
C LYS A 155 -20.64 -15.05 -13.78
#